data_AF-A0A2W1NEM5-F1
#
_entry.id   AF-A0A2W1NEM5-F1
#
_cell.length_a   1.000
_cell.length_b   1.000
_cell.length_c   1.000
_cell.angle_alpha   90.00
_cell.angle_beta   90.00
_cell.angle_gamma   90.00
#
_symmetry.space_group_name_H-M   'P 1'
#
loop_
_entity.id
_entity.type
_entity.pdbx_description
1 polymer ?
#
loop_
_entity_poly.entity_id
_entity_poly.type
_entity_poly.pdbx_seq_one_letter_code
_entity_poly.pdbx_strand_id
1 'polypeptide(L)'
;MDETGITFIVAMLITTIIGILGFNWRRRGRKMQAARLDADWILFENAVDKKNYELMKTVGLELAYNVHLKKKQLETMSATVDSLIDRHPSFEKLRLAILNKKLHYERQPGW
;
A
#
# COMPACT_ATOMS: atom_id res chain seq x y z
N MET A 1 -29.53 -35.29 -14.23
CA MET A 1 -28.36 -34.63 -13.62
C MET A 1 -28.08 -35.35 -12.34
N ASP A 2 -26.92 -35.97 -12.26
CA ASP A 2 -26.40 -36.66 -11.09
C ASP A 2 -26.00 -35.65 -9.99
N GLU A 3 -26.03 -36.09 -8.73
CA GLU A 3 -25.70 -35.27 -7.55
C GLU A 3 -24.30 -34.64 -7.67
N THR A 4 -23.37 -35.36 -8.30
CA THR A 4 -22.03 -34.91 -8.62
C THR A 4 -22.04 -33.69 -9.55
N GLY A 5 -22.83 -33.72 -10.64
CA GLY A 5 -22.95 -32.60 -11.57
C GLY A 5 -23.55 -31.35 -10.94
N ILE A 6 -24.53 -31.49 -10.04
CA ILE A 6 -25.10 -30.38 -9.26
C ILE A 6 -24.03 -29.75 -8.35
N THR A 7 -23.24 -30.58 -7.68
CA THR A 7 -22.19 -30.13 -6.74
C THR A 7 -21.12 -29.30 -7.45
N PHE A 8 -20.68 -29.71 -8.65
CA PHE A 8 -19.71 -28.95 -9.45
C PHE A 8 -20.25 -27.57 -9.86
N ILE A 9 -21.51 -27.49 -10.29
CA ILE A 9 -22.12 -26.22 -10.69
C ILE A 9 -22.21 -25.27 -9.48
N VAL A 10 -22.63 -25.77 -8.31
CA VAL A 10 -22.70 -24.98 -7.09
C VAL A 10 -21.31 -24.47 -6.67
N ALA A 11 -20.29 -25.34 -6.71
CA ALA A 11 -18.91 -24.95 -6.40
C ALA A 11 -18.37 -23.88 -7.36
N MET A 12 -18.67 -24.01 -8.66
CA MET A 12 -18.28 -23.02 -9.67
C MET A 12 -18.98 -21.68 -9.44
N LEU A 13 -20.27 -21.69 -9.11
CA LEU A 13 -21.03 -20.47 -8.79
C LEU A 13 -20.46 -19.77 -7.56
N ILE A 14 -20.19 -20.50 -6.47
CA ILE A 14 -19.62 -19.94 -5.25
C ILE A 14 -18.25 -19.32 -5.54
N THR A 15 -17.37 -20.04 -6.25
CA THR A 15 -16.04 -19.55 -6.61
C THR A 15 -16.12 -18.27 -7.45
N THR A 16 -17.07 -18.23 -8.39
CA THR A 16 -17.32 -17.05 -9.23
C THR A 16 -17.79 -15.86 -8.40
N ILE A 17 -18.73 -16.06 -7.47
CA ILE A 17 -19.24 -15.02 -6.56
C ILE A 17 -18.09 -14.46 -5.71
N ILE A 18 -17.28 -15.33 -5.11
CA ILE A 18 -16.11 -14.92 -4.30
C ILE A 18 -15.14 -14.10 -5.17
N GLY A 19 -14.88 -14.52 -6.41
CA GLY A 19 -14.04 -13.79 -7.35
C GLY A 19 -14.57 -12.38 -7.65
N ILE A 20 -15.87 -12.24 -7.92
CA ILE A 20 -16.52 -10.95 -8.21
C ILE A 20 -16.46 -10.02 -6.98
N LEU A 21 -16.74 -10.55 -5.78
CA LEU A 21 -16.67 -9.78 -4.54
C LEU A 21 -15.25 -9.29 -4.27
N GLY A 22 -14.25 -10.18 -4.39
CA GLY A 22 -12.84 -9.83 -4.23
C GLY A 22 -12.38 -8.77 -5.23
N PHE A 23 -12.78 -8.90 -6.50
CA PHE A 23 -12.46 -7.91 -7.53
C PHE A 23 -13.05 -6.53 -7.21
N ASN A 24 -14.33 -6.48 -6.84
CA ASN A 24 -14.99 -5.22 -6.48
C ASN A 24 -14.38 -4.56 -5.24
N TRP A 25 -14.06 -5.36 -4.23
CA TRP A 25 -13.40 -4.85 -3.02
C TRP A 25 -12.02 -4.27 -3.36
N ARG A 26 -11.20 -5.01 -4.12
CA ARG A 26 -9.89 -4.51 -4.57
C ARG A 26 -10.01 -3.24 -5.40
N ARG A 27 -11.01 -3.14 -6.28
CA ARG A 27 -11.26 -1.94 -7.09
C ARG A 27 -11.63 -0.74 -6.23
N ARG A 28 -12.52 -0.91 -5.24
CA ARG A 28 -12.89 0.15 -4.29
C ARG A 28 -11.70 0.59 -3.45
N GLY A 29 -10.91 -0.36 -2.92
CA GLY A 29 -9.71 -0.07 -2.16
C GLY A 29 -8.72 0.81 -2.93
N ARG A 30 -8.44 0.47 -4.20
CA ARG A 30 -7.56 1.29 -5.06
C ARG A 30 -8.11 2.70 -5.30
N LYS A 31 -9.43 2.87 -5.45
CA LYS A 31 -10.03 4.20 -5.59
C LYS A 31 -9.87 5.04 -4.32
N MET A 32 -10.08 4.43 -3.15
CA MET A 32 -9.90 5.11 -1.86
C MET A 32 -8.43 5.51 -1.64
N GLN A 33 -7.49 4.62 -1.98
CA GLN A 33 -6.06 4.94 -1.92
C GLN A 33 -5.68 6.13 -2.81
N ALA A 34 -6.22 6.20 -4.04
CA ALA A 34 -5.99 7.36 -4.91
C ALA A 34 -6.55 8.65 -4.29
N ALA A 35 -7.77 8.61 -3.74
CA ALA A 35 -8.43 9.78 -3.18
C ALA A 35 -7.76 10.30 -1.90
N ARG A 36 -7.13 9.41 -1.11
CA ARG A 36 -6.45 9.78 0.14
C ARG A 36 -4.99 10.18 -0.05
N LEU A 37 -4.36 9.80 -1.17
CA LEU A 37 -2.93 9.98 -1.39
C LEU A 37 -2.45 11.40 -1.08
N ASP A 38 -3.13 12.42 -1.61
CA ASP A 38 -2.70 13.81 -1.43
C ASP A 38 -2.83 14.26 0.03
N ALA A 39 -3.92 13.87 0.70
CA ALA A 39 -4.13 14.18 2.11
C ALA A 39 -3.10 13.47 3.01
N ASP A 40 -2.84 12.19 2.77
CA ASP A 40 -1.86 11.40 3.50
C ASP A 40 -0.44 11.94 3.26
N TRP A 41 -0.14 12.39 2.03
CA TRP A 41 1.15 13.00 1.69
C TRP A 41 1.37 14.32 2.45
N ILE A 42 0.38 15.21 2.43
CA ILE A 42 0.43 16.46 3.19
C ILE A 42 0.56 16.18 4.69
N LEU A 43 -0.14 15.17 5.20
CA LEU A 43 -0.05 14.78 6.60
C LEU A 43 1.34 14.26 6.97
N PHE A 44 1.97 13.51 6.07
CA PHE A 44 3.35 13.05 6.22
C PHE A 44 4.33 14.23 6.24
N GLU A 45 4.27 15.15 5.27
CA GLU A 45 5.13 16.34 5.23
C GLU A 45 4.98 17.18 6.52
N ASN A 46 3.75 17.41 6.96
CA ASN A 46 3.50 18.09 8.23
C ASN A 46 4.09 17.36 9.44
N ALA A 47 4.08 16.01 9.43
CA ALA A 47 4.69 15.21 10.49
C ALA A 47 6.23 15.31 10.46
N VAL A 48 6.84 15.45 9.27
CA VAL A 48 8.27 15.74 9.11
C VAL A 48 8.61 17.08 9.72
N ASP A 49 7.90 18.13 9.33
CA ASP A 49 8.16 19.51 9.77
C ASP A 49 8.02 19.65 11.29
N LYS A 50 6.98 19.02 11.85
CA LYS A 50 6.72 19.03 13.30
C LYS A 50 7.55 18.02 14.09
N LYS A 51 8.41 17.24 13.42
CA LYS A 51 9.17 16.13 14.02
C LYS A 51 8.29 15.15 14.81
N ASN A 52 7.07 14.93 14.35
CA ASN A 52 6.15 13.97 14.96
C ASN A 52 6.43 12.56 14.42
N TYR A 53 7.40 11.90 15.04
CA TYR A 53 7.92 10.62 14.58
C TYR A 53 6.89 9.48 14.57
N GLU A 54 5.95 9.45 15.52
CA GLU A 54 4.89 8.43 15.56
C GLU A 54 3.90 8.58 14.40
N LEU A 55 3.50 9.82 14.12
CA LEU A 55 2.62 10.12 12.99
C LEU A 55 3.33 9.85 11.66
N MET A 56 4.60 10.24 11.56
CA MET A 56 5.43 9.96 10.38
C MET A 56 5.50 8.46 10.09
N LYS A 57 5.71 7.62 11.11
CA LYS A 57 5.74 6.15 10.95
C LYS A 57 4.40 5.61 10.47
N THR A 58 3.30 6.04 11.08
CA THR A 58 1.97 5.53 10.77
C THR A 58 1.57 5.90 9.35
N VAL A 59 1.62 7.20 9.02
CA VAL A 59 1.21 7.72 7.70
C VAL A 59 2.21 7.30 6.61
N GLY A 60 3.50 7.32 6.91
CA GLY A 60 4.54 6.85 5.99
C GLY A 60 4.35 5.37 5.62
N LEU A 61 3.90 4.53 6.56
CA LEU A 61 3.62 3.12 6.27
C LEU A 61 2.40 2.98 5.36
N GLU A 62 1.35 3.75 5.59
CA GLU A 62 0.16 3.77 4.72
C GLU A 62 0.51 4.24 3.30
N LEU A 63 1.32 5.29 3.18
CA LEU A 63 1.85 5.78 1.91
C LEU A 63 2.74 4.74 1.22
N ALA A 64 3.59 4.03 1.97
CA ALA A 64 4.40 2.94 1.44
C ALA A 64 3.53 1.82 0.85
N TYR A 65 2.33 1.54 1.37
CA TYR A 65 1.42 0.55 0.76
C TYR A 65 0.46 1.11 -0.30
N ASN A 66 0.40 2.44 -0.48
CA ASN A 66 -0.50 3.07 -1.45
C ASN A 66 -0.05 2.84 -2.90
N VAL A 67 -0.85 2.16 -3.73
CA VAL A 67 -0.46 1.82 -5.12
C VAL A 67 -0.18 3.05 -6.00
N HIS A 68 -0.70 4.22 -5.65
CA HIS A 68 -0.59 5.45 -6.44
C HIS A 68 0.53 6.40 -6.00
N LEU A 69 1.30 6.05 -4.97
CA LEU A 69 2.43 6.86 -4.51
C LEU A 69 3.43 7.07 -5.65
N LYS A 70 3.83 8.30 -5.94
CA LYS A 70 4.77 8.57 -7.04
C LYS A 70 6.19 8.17 -6.66
N LYS A 71 7.01 7.79 -7.64
CA LYS A 71 8.44 7.46 -7.43
C LYS A 71 9.20 8.58 -6.70
N LYS A 72 8.99 9.83 -7.09
CA LYS A 72 9.60 10.99 -6.42
C LYS A 72 9.20 11.11 -4.94
N GLN A 73 7.94 10.85 -4.61
CA GLN A 73 7.46 10.85 -3.22
C GLN A 73 8.10 9.72 -2.41
N LEU A 74 8.24 8.53 -3.01
CA LEU A 74 8.94 7.40 -2.41
C LEU A 74 10.42 7.70 -2.14
N GLU A 75 11.11 8.36 -3.08
CA GLU A 75 12.51 8.78 -2.93
C GLU A 75 12.68 9.79 -1.80
N THR A 76 11.82 10.81 -1.73
CA THR A 76 11.80 11.77 -0.61
C THR A 76 11.58 11.05 0.72
N MET A 77 10.61 10.14 0.78
CA MET A 77 10.30 9.39 1.99
C MET A 77 11.47 8.50 2.42
N SER A 78 12.16 7.84 1.48
CA SER A 78 13.38 7.05 1.76
C SER A 78 14.46 7.92 2.38
N ALA A 79 14.79 9.06 1.76
CA ALA A 79 15.83 9.95 2.24
C ALA A 79 15.52 10.47 3.66
N THR A 80 14.27 10.85 3.93
CA THR A 80 13.83 11.26 5.26
C THR A 80 14.02 10.14 6.28
N VAL A 81 13.56 8.93 5.98
CA VAL A 81 13.63 7.79 6.91
C VAL A 81 15.07 7.34 7.16
N ASP A 82 15.90 7.26 6.12
CA ASP A 82 17.32 6.91 6.23
C ASP A 82 18.09 7.93 7.09
N SER A 83 17.72 9.22 7.06
CA SER A 83 18.33 10.25 7.93
C SER A 83 17.93 10.16 9.41
N LEU A 84 16.88 9.39 9.71
CA LEU A 84 16.30 9.24 11.05
C LEU A 84 16.59 7.89 11.68
N ILE A 85 16.96 6.86 10.90
CA ILE A 85 17.05 5.48 11.36
C ILE A 85 18.10 5.29 12.47
N ASP A 86 19.26 5.95 12.36
CA ASP A 86 20.34 5.86 13.34
C ASP A 86 19.93 6.40 14.71
N ARG A 87 19.02 7.39 14.73
CA ARG A 87 18.51 8.01 15.96
C ARG A 87 17.19 7.40 16.42
N HIS A 88 16.43 6.80 15.52
CA HIS A 88 15.12 6.24 15.79
C HIS A 88 14.97 4.86 15.11
N PRO A 89 15.52 3.78 15.72
CA PRO A 89 15.44 2.43 15.17
C PRO A 89 14.01 1.93 14.92
N SER A 90 13.01 2.54 15.57
CA SER A 90 11.58 2.25 15.34
C SER A 90 11.10 2.52 13.91
N PHE A 91 11.90 3.22 13.09
CA PHE A 91 11.63 3.43 11.68
C PHE A 91 11.95 2.23 10.77
N GLU A 92 12.60 1.19 11.28
CA GLU A 92 13.07 0.06 10.45
C GLU A 92 11.94 -0.61 9.67
N LYS A 93 10.75 -0.75 10.29
CA LYS A 93 9.57 -1.29 9.61
C LYS A 93 9.16 -0.44 8.40
N LEU A 94 9.17 0.88 8.55
CA LEU A 94 8.84 1.80 7.46
C LEU A 94 9.92 1.74 6.37
N ARG A 95 11.21 1.70 6.76
CA ARG A 95 12.33 1.56 5.83
C ARG A 95 12.22 0.30 4.98
N LEU A 96 11.90 -0.85 5.59
CA LEU A 96 11.67 -2.10 4.86
C LEU A 96 10.47 -1.99 3.91
N ALA A 97 9.39 -1.34 4.32
CA ALA A 97 8.23 -1.13 3.45
C ALA A 97 8.57 -0.25 2.23
N ILE A 98 9.34 0.81 2.43
CA ILE A 98 9.86 1.69 1.37
C ILE A 98 10.75 0.89 0.42
N LEU A 99 11.69 0.10 0.95
CA LEU A 99 12.60 -0.71 0.16
C LEU A 99 11.86 -1.72 -0.71
N ASN A 100 10.89 -2.44 -0.13
CA ASN A 100 10.06 -3.40 -0.86
C ASN A 100 9.30 -2.74 -2.02
N LYS A 101 8.78 -1.53 -1.81
CA LYS A 101 8.11 -0.78 -2.86
C LYS A 101 9.07 -0.26 -3.92
N LYS A 102 10.27 0.17 -3.53
CA LYS A 102 11.31 0.57 -4.48
C LYS A 102 11.68 -0.59 -5.40
N LEU A 103 11.87 -1.78 -4.84
CA LEU A 103 12.10 -3.01 -5.62
C LEU A 103 10.92 -3.33 -6.55
N HIS A 104 9.68 -3.07 -6.13
CA HIS A 104 8.51 -3.22 -7.00
C HIS A 104 8.57 -2.28 -8.21
N TYR A 105 8.96 -1.01 -8.04
CA TYR A 105 9.14 -0.07 -9.16
C TYR A 105 10.28 -0.49 -10.08
N GLU A 106 11.41 -0.94 -9.53
CA GLU A 106 12.56 -1.36 -10.32
C GLU A 106 12.28 -2.62 -11.15
N ARG A 107 11.44 -3.53 -10.63
CA ARG A 107 10.97 -4.73 -11.35
C ARG A 107 9.92 -4.43 -12.43
N GLN A 108 9.31 -3.25 -12.42
CA GLN A 108 8.30 -2.83 -13.39
C GLN A 108 8.70 -1.49 -14.05
N PRO A 109 9.76 -1.47 -14.88
CA PRO A 109 10.16 -0.27 -15.61
C PRO A 109 9.11 0.07 -16.67
N GLY A 110 8.12 0.91 -16.34
CA GLY A 110 7.09 1.32 -17.30
C GLY A 110 5.79 1.92 -16.76
N TRP A 111 5.69 2.25 -15.48
CA TRP A 111 4.58 3.01 -14.90
C TRP A 111 5.01 4.40 -14.44
#